data_AF-A0A3C0AH93-F1
#
_entry.id   AF-A0A3C0AH93-F1
#
_cell.length_a   1.000
_cell.length_b   1.000
_cell.length_c   1.000
_cell.angle_alpha   90.00
_cell.angle_beta   90.00
_cell.angle_gamma   90.00
#
_symmetry.space_group_name_H-M   'P 1'
#
loop_
_entity.id
_entity.type
_entity.pdbx_description
1 polymer ?
#
loop_
_entity_poly.entity_id
_entity_poly.type
_entity_poly.pdbx_seq_one_letter_code
_entity_poly.pdbx_strand_id
1 'polypeptide(L)'
;MIEISLKTLIEGRADLMHKILSRILTLALSALFITGLSAEEPHVLKQVVAVENVCAWPNLTLLPDGTIIAVFHNQPSHGQQEGDIDCWASPDGIKWEKRSTVTEHEPNTVRMNHATGLAKNGDLIVLCSGWSNIKQPERPKQTVFRDAILRSWVLR
;
A
#
# COMPACT_ATOMS: atom_id res chain seq x y z
N MET A 1 -54.88 54.35 41.35
CA MET A 1 -54.82 52.87 41.20
C MET A 1 -54.81 52.44 39.72
N ILE A 2 -54.06 53.15 38.85
CA ILE A 2 -53.98 52.86 37.41
C ILE A 2 -52.51 52.77 36.97
N GLU A 3 -51.64 53.59 37.57
CA GLU A 3 -50.20 53.65 37.30
C GLU A 3 -49.42 52.37 37.64
N ILE A 4 -49.84 51.66 38.70
CA ILE A 4 -49.21 50.39 39.12
C ILE A 4 -49.45 49.30 38.07
N SER A 5 -50.64 49.28 37.44
CA SER A 5 -51.02 48.26 36.45
C SER A 5 -50.24 48.37 35.14
N LEU A 6 -49.82 49.59 34.75
CA LEU A 6 -49.09 49.81 33.50
C LEU A 6 -47.61 49.40 33.63
N LYS A 7 -46.97 49.66 34.78
CA LYS A 7 -45.58 49.22 35.05
C LYS A 7 -45.45 47.71 35.06
N THR A 8 -46.36 47.00 35.74
CA THR A 8 -46.33 45.52 35.79
C THR A 8 -46.56 44.90 34.41
N LEU A 9 -47.37 45.53 33.55
CA LEU A 9 -47.61 45.06 32.18
C LEU A 9 -46.39 45.24 31.27
N ILE A 10 -45.65 46.35 31.43
CA ILE A 10 -44.42 46.64 30.67
C ILE A 10 -43.27 45.73 31.13
N GLU A 11 -43.10 45.54 32.44
CA GLU A 11 -42.10 44.64 33.02
C GLU A 11 -42.35 43.17 32.62
N GLY A 12 -43.61 42.72 32.63
CA GLY A 12 -43.99 41.39 32.18
C GLY A 12 -43.75 41.15 30.67
N ARG A 13 -43.92 42.20 29.84
CA ARG A 13 -43.58 42.14 28.40
C ARG A 13 -42.08 42.08 28.16
N ALA A 14 -41.28 42.82 28.93
CA ALA A 14 -39.82 42.81 28.83
C ALA A 14 -39.23 41.44 29.26
N ASP A 15 -39.74 40.85 30.34
CA ASP A 15 -39.33 39.51 30.81
C ASP A 15 -39.73 38.40 29.81
N LEU A 16 -40.93 38.50 29.23
CA LEU A 16 -41.37 37.58 28.17
C LEU A 16 -40.50 37.69 26.92
N MET A 17 -40.17 38.91 26.47
CA MET A 17 -39.26 39.13 25.35
C MET A 17 -37.84 38.62 25.64
N HIS A 18 -37.33 38.82 26.86
CA HIS A 18 -36.02 38.33 27.25
C HIS A 18 -35.96 36.79 27.27
N LYS A 19 -37.01 36.14 27.77
CA LYS A 19 -37.15 34.67 27.75
C LYS A 19 -37.28 34.13 26.32
N ILE A 20 -38.00 34.82 25.44
CA ILE A 20 -38.13 34.43 24.03
C ILE A 20 -36.78 34.58 23.31
N LEU A 21 -36.10 35.72 23.45
CA LEU A 21 -34.77 35.94 22.85
C LEU A 21 -33.74 34.93 23.37
N SER A 22 -33.73 34.67 24.67
CA SER A 22 -32.85 33.67 25.28
C SER A 22 -33.10 32.27 24.71
N ARG A 23 -34.36 31.85 24.55
CA ARG A 23 -34.71 30.56 23.94
C ARG A 23 -34.33 30.49 22.47
N ILE A 24 -34.56 31.55 21.70
CA ILE A 24 -34.16 31.62 20.27
C ILE A 24 -32.64 31.54 20.14
N LEU A 25 -31.90 32.29 20.96
CA LEU A 25 -30.44 32.27 20.95
C LEU A 25 -29.90 30.90 21.35
N THR A 26 -30.52 30.23 22.34
CA THR A 26 -30.15 28.88 22.76
C THR A 26 -30.41 27.85 21.66
N LEU A 27 -31.54 27.95 20.94
CA LEU A 27 -31.85 27.09 19.79
C LEU A 27 -30.91 27.35 18.59
N ALA A 28 -30.55 28.61 18.33
CA ALA A 28 -29.64 28.96 17.26
C ALA A 28 -28.21 28.47 17.54
N LEU A 29 -27.77 28.56 18.80
CA LEU A 29 -26.46 28.05 19.21
C LEU A 29 -26.40 26.53 19.13
N SER A 30 -27.45 25.82 19.55
CA SER A 30 -27.50 24.36 19.45
C SER A 30 -27.58 23.87 17.99
N ALA A 31 -28.27 24.60 17.11
CA ALA A 31 -28.28 24.30 15.68
C ALA A 31 -26.88 24.45 15.04
N LEU A 32 -26.08 25.43 15.47
CA LEU A 32 -24.68 25.59 15.01
C LEU A 32 -23.76 24.45 15.49
N PHE A 33 -24.03 23.84 16.64
CA PHE A 33 -23.26 22.69 17.15
C PHE A 33 -23.63 21.36 16.46
N ILE A 34 -24.84 21.22 15.90
CA ILE A 34 -25.28 20.00 15.21
C ILE A 34 -24.67 19.92 13.80
N THR A 35 -24.38 21.06 13.18
CA THR A 35 -23.52 21.12 11.98
C THR A 35 -22.05 21.05 12.40
N GLY A 36 -21.70 20.01 13.16
CA GLY A 36 -20.32 19.66 13.36
C GLY A 36 -19.69 19.47 11.99
N LEU A 37 -18.57 20.16 11.75
CA LEU A 37 -17.60 19.79 10.73
C LEU A 37 -17.43 18.27 10.81
N SER A 38 -18.03 17.53 9.86
CA SER A 38 -17.65 16.15 9.65
C SER A 38 -16.26 16.23 9.05
N ALA A 39 -15.25 16.20 9.92
CA ALA A 39 -13.91 15.88 9.48
C ALA A 39 -14.03 14.51 8.80
N GLU A 40 -13.75 14.44 7.50
CA GLU A 40 -13.61 13.17 6.80
C GLU A 40 -12.62 12.34 7.62
N GLU A 41 -13.05 11.18 8.13
CA GLU A 41 -12.13 10.34 8.89
C GLU A 41 -10.90 10.09 8.02
N PRO A 42 -9.68 10.25 8.56
CA PRO A 42 -8.48 10.06 7.77
C PRO A 42 -8.55 8.65 7.18
N HIS A 43 -8.54 8.56 5.85
CA HIS A 43 -8.48 7.28 5.14
C HIS A 43 -7.24 6.53 5.62
N VAL A 44 -7.41 5.63 6.59
CA VAL A 44 -6.31 4.82 7.11
C VAL A 44 -5.91 3.88 5.99
N LEU A 45 -4.80 4.19 5.32
CA LEU A 45 -4.21 3.30 4.33
C LEU A 45 -3.89 1.98 5.04
N LYS A 46 -4.61 0.92 4.67
CA LYS A 46 -4.34 -0.42 5.16
C LYS A 46 -2.99 -0.87 4.59
N GLN A 47 -1.97 -0.89 5.44
CA GLN A 47 -0.66 -1.44 5.10
C GLN A 47 -0.67 -2.95 5.36
N VAL A 48 -0.22 -3.71 4.38
CA VAL A 48 -0.03 -5.16 4.51
C VAL A 48 1.37 -5.51 4.07
N VAL A 49 2.02 -6.40 4.82
CA VAL A 49 3.25 -7.02 4.38
C VAL A 49 2.87 -8.20 3.50
N ALA A 50 3.15 -8.09 2.21
CA ALA A 50 2.81 -9.16 1.27
C ALA A 50 3.60 -10.43 1.57
N VAL A 51 4.93 -10.30 1.67
CA VAL A 51 5.88 -11.38 1.95
C VAL A 51 7.06 -10.84 2.77
N GLU A 52 7.49 -11.58 3.78
CA GLU A 52 8.60 -11.22 4.66
C GLU A 52 9.93 -11.84 4.20
N ASN A 53 11.06 -11.30 4.66
CA ASN A 53 12.42 -11.82 4.43
C ASN A 53 12.82 -11.95 2.95
N VAL A 54 12.29 -11.08 2.09
CA VAL A 54 12.58 -11.02 0.66
C VAL A 54 12.97 -9.59 0.26
N CYS A 55 13.53 -9.42 -0.93
CA CYS A 55 14.04 -8.13 -1.36
C CYS A 55 13.96 -7.92 -2.87
N ALA A 56 14.06 -6.63 -3.21
CA ALA A 56 14.40 -6.05 -4.49
C ALA A 56 13.39 -6.23 -5.63
N TRP A 57 13.03 -5.07 -6.20
CA TRP A 57 12.35 -4.87 -7.48
C TRP A 57 11.11 -5.73 -7.71
N PRO A 58 10.10 -5.71 -6.81
CA PRO A 58 8.89 -6.47 -7.04
C PRO A 58 8.21 -6.04 -8.34
N ASN A 59 7.86 -7.02 -9.17
CA ASN A 59 7.05 -6.83 -10.36
C ASN A 59 5.63 -7.36 -10.11
N LEU A 60 4.63 -6.51 -10.29
CA LEU A 60 3.21 -6.88 -10.16
C LEU A 60 2.60 -7.08 -11.54
N THR A 61 1.87 -8.19 -11.72
CA THR A 61 1.12 -8.48 -12.95
C THR A 61 -0.29 -8.94 -12.58
N LEU A 62 -1.30 -8.31 -13.15
CA LEU A 62 -2.70 -8.75 -13.00
C LEU A 62 -3.02 -9.79 -14.08
N LEU A 63 -3.45 -10.98 -13.67
CA LEU A 63 -3.92 -12.03 -14.58
C LEU A 63 -5.33 -11.72 -15.10
N PRO A 64 -5.75 -12.32 -16.23
CA PRO A 64 -7.10 -12.11 -16.79
C PRO A 64 -8.25 -12.49 -15.86
N ASP A 65 -8.02 -13.40 -14.91
CA ASP A 65 -9.01 -13.82 -13.91
C ASP A 65 -9.08 -12.89 -12.68
N GLY A 66 -8.26 -11.82 -12.66
CA GLY A 66 -8.16 -10.87 -11.55
C GLY A 66 -7.13 -11.25 -10.49
N THR A 67 -6.45 -12.39 -10.59
CA THR A 67 -5.37 -12.75 -9.68
C THR A 67 -4.20 -11.78 -9.82
N ILE A 68 -3.68 -11.29 -8.70
CA ILE A 68 -2.49 -10.44 -8.65
C ILE A 68 -1.27 -11.33 -8.43
N ILE A 69 -0.31 -11.27 -9.36
CA ILE A 69 0.98 -11.94 -9.24
C ILE A 69 2.02 -10.94 -8.77
N ALA A 70 2.85 -11.33 -7.81
CA ALA A 70 4.07 -10.65 -7.42
C ALA A 70 5.28 -11.56 -7.68
N VAL A 71 6.27 -11.02 -8.37
CA VAL A 71 7.55 -11.68 -8.63
C VAL A 71 8.67 -10.83 -8.05
N PHE A 72 9.58 -11.44 -7.29
CA PHE A 72 10.72 -10.76 -6.67
C PHE A 72 11.81 -11.75 -6.25
N HIS A 73 12.98 -11.22 -5.86
CA HIS A 73 14.08 -12.04 -5.37
C HIS A 73 13.82 -12.56 -3.95
N ASN A 74 14.06 -13.85 -3.73
CA ASN A 74 13.59 -14.60 -2.57
C ASN A 74 14.51 -14.53 -1.34
N GLN A 75 15.41 -13.56 -1.31
CA GLN A 75 16.34 -13.33 -0.21
C GLN A 75 16.26 -11.89 0.28
N PRO A 76 16.56 -11.62 1.56
CA PRO A 76 16.55 -10.27 2.13
C PRO A 76 17.83 -9.48 1.74
N SER A 77 18.15 -9.46 0.45
CA SER A 77 19.39 -8.90 -0.07
C SER A 77 19.18 -8.29 -1.46
N HIS A 78 19.87 -7.20 -1.77
CA HIS A 78 19.96 -6.67 -3.14
C HIS A 78 20.93 -7.49 -4.01
N GLY A 79 20.75 -8.82 -3.98
CA GLY A 79 21.54 -9.83 -4.70
C GLY A 79 23.02 -9.84 -4.33
N GLN A 80 23.30 -9.78 -3.03
CA GLN A 80 24.63 -9.99 -2.44
C GLN A 80 24.79 -11.40 -1.85
N GLN A 81 23.80 -12.27 -2.06
CA GLN A 81 23.83 -13.69 -1.68
C GLN A 81 23.19 -14.53 -2.79
N GLU A 82 23.43 -15.83 -2.75
CA GLU A 82 22.76 -16.79 -3.62
C GLU A 82 21.25 -16.75 -3.39
N GLY A 83 20.48 -16.94 -4.46
CA GLY A 83 19.04 -16.95 -4.37
C GLY A 83 18.37 -16.84 -5.73
N ASP A 84 17.05 -16.92 -5.69
CA ASP A 84 16.19 -17.11 -6.83
C ASP A 84 15.06 -16.10 -6.89
N ILE A 85 14.25 -16.20 -7.93
CA ILE A 85 13.03 -15.44 -8.09
C ILE A 85 11.85 -16.29 -7.64
N ASP A 86 11.06 -15.78 -6.70
CA ASP A 86 9.80 -16.39 -6.29
C ASP A 86 8.61 -15.75 -7.01
N CYS A 87 7.56 -16.54 -7.22
CA CYS A 87 6.26 -16.09 -7.71
C CYS A 87 5.21 -16.32 -6.62
N TRP A 88 4.50 -15.24 -6.27
CA TRP A 88 3.44 -15.21 -5.27
C TRP A 88 2.15 -14.71 -5.90
N ALA A 89 1.01 -15.20 -5.43
CA ALA A 89 -0.31 -14.81 -5.92
C ALA A 89 -1.20 -14.30 -4.80
N SER A 90 -2.09 -13.38 -5.13
CA SER A 90 -3.12 -12.88 -4.24
C SER A 90 -4.41 -12.62 -5.01
N PRO A 91 -5.58 -13.02 -4.49
CA PRO A 91 -6.86 -12.66 -5.10
C PRO A 91 -7.28 -11.22 -4.77
N ASP A 92 -6.73 -10.62 -3.72
CA ASP A 92 -7.22 -9.36 -3.13
C ASP A 92 -6.12 -8.35 -2.76
N GLY A 93 -4.85 -8.70 -2.97
CA GLY A 93 -3.68 -7.90 -2.57
C GLY A 93 -3.38 -7.93 -1.08
N ILE A 94 -4.14 -8.69 -0.29
CA ILE A 94 -4.03 -8.77 1.17
C ILE A 94 -3.45 -10.11 1.60
N LYS A 95 -3.97 -11.21 1.05
CA LYS A 95 -3.50 -12.57 1.35
C LYS A 95 -2.63 -13.08 0.21
N TRP A 96 -1.42 -13.49 0.52
CA TRP A 96 -0.42 -13.90 -0.47
C TRP A 96 -0.01 -15.35 -0.27
N GLU A 97 0.07 -16.09 -1.36
CA GLU A 97 0.48 -17.49 -1.37
C GLU A 97 1.61 -17.70 -2.37
N LYS A 98 2.68 -18.37 -1.93
CA LYS A 98 3.77 -18.75 -2.83
C LYS A 98 3.25 -19.78 -3.83
N ARG A 99 3.48 -19.53 -5.12
CA ARG A 99 3.08 -20.41 -6.23
C ARG A 99 4.25 -21.23 -6.74
N SER A 100 5.43 -20.62 -6.83
CA SER A 100 6.63 -21.29 -7.32
C SER A 100 7.90 -20.54 -6.91
N THR A 101 9.03 -21.24 -6.96
CA THR A 101 10.34 -20.63 -7.21
C THR A 101 10.58 -20.73 -8.72
N VAL A 102 10.64 -19.59 -9.39
CA VAL A 102 10.69 -19.48 -10.85
C VAL A 102 12.06 -19.90 -11.38
N THR A 103 13.14 -19.54 -10.70
CA THR A 103 14.50 -19.87 -11.13
C THR A 103 15.18 -20.87 -10.20
N GLU A 104 16.28 -21.44 -10.67
CA GLU A 104 17.19 -22.23 -9.86
C GLU A 104 18.62 -21.74 -10.15
N HIS A 105 19.28 -21.20 -9.14
CA HIS A 105 20.64 -20.72 -9.29
C HIS A 105 21.64 -21.88 -9.22
N GLU A 106 22.74 -21.75 -9.94
CA GLU A 106 23.91 -22.60 -9.73
C GLU A 106 24.70 -22.12 -8.52
N PRO A 107 25.49 -22.97 -7.84
CA PRO A 107 26.37 -22.53 -6.77
C PRO A 107 27.26 -21.37 -7.20
N ASN A 108 27.45 -20.41 -6.30
CA ASN A 108 28.14 -19.14 -6.48
C ASN A 108 27.50 -18.23 -7.55
N THR A 109 26.19 -18.33 -7.75
CA THR A 109 25.43 -17.43 -8.61
C THR A 109 24.16 -16.93 -7.93
N VAL A 110 23.62 -15.81 -8.43
CA VAL A 110 22.34 -15.25 -7.97
C VAL A 110 21.45 -14.94 -9.15
N ARG A 111 20.16 -15.30 -9.06
CA ARG A 111 19.10 -14.90 -10.00
C ARG A 111 18.28 -13.79 -9.34
N MET A 112 18.32 -12.60 -9.93
CA MET A 112 17.75 -11.39 -9.30
C MET A 112 17.21 -10.36 -10.29
N ASN A 113 17.78 -10.28 -11.50
CA ASN A 113 17.42 -9.27 -12.48
C ASN A 113 16.26 -9.79 -13.32
N HIS A 114 15.05 -9.44 -12.92
CA HIS A 114 13.84 -10.01 -13.49
C HIS A 114 12.88 -8.97 -14.05
N ALA A 115 12.05 -9.41 -14.99
CA ALA A 115 10.90 -8.69 -15.50
C ALA A 115 9.76 -9.69 -15.75
N THR A 116 8.54 -9.29 -15.47
CA THR A 116 7.36 -10.16 -15.58
C THR A 116 6.27 -9.48 -16.40
N GLY A 117 5.49 -10.27 -17.15
CA GLY A 117 4.33 -9.79 -17.89
C GLY A 117 3.56 -10.93 -18.53
N LEU A 118 2.55 -10.60 -19.35
CA LEU A 118 1.72 -11.60 -20.03
C LEU A 118 2.05 -11.67 -21.52
N ALA A 119 2.08 -12.88 -22.06
CA ALA A 119 1.99 -13.09 -23.50
C ALA A 119 0.56 -12.85 -24.00
N LYS A 120 0.40 -12.74 -25.33
CA LYS A 120 -0.90 -12.55 -25.99
C LYS A 120 -1.94 -13.62 -25.62
N ASN A 121 -1.52 -14.85 -25.31
CA ASN A 121 -2.40 -15.95 -24.94
C ASN A 121 -2.69 -16.02 -23.44
N GLY A 122 -2.18 -15.08 -22.63
CA GLY A 122 -2.41 -15.04 -21.18
C GLY A 122 -1.35 -15.76 -20.35
N ASP A 123 -0.35 -16.42 -20.94
CA ASP A 123 0.72 -17.05 -20.18
C ASP A 123 1.56 -15.99 -19.45
N LEU A 124 1.87 -16.25 -18.19
CA LEU A 124 2.81 -15.44 -17.43
C LEU A 124 4.24 -15.71 -17.92
N ILE A 125 4.93 -14.67 -18.37
CA ILE A 125 6.32 -14.75 -18.77
C ILE A 125 7.19 -14.05 -17.74
N VAL A 126 8.24 -14.73 -17.29
CA VAL A 126 9.31 -14.15 -16.47
C VAL A 126 10.62 -14.22 -17.24
N LEU A 127 11.25 -13.08 -17.45
CA LEU A 127 12.62 -13.00 -17.93
C LEU A 127 13.54 -12.79 -16.74
N CYS A 128 14.56 -13.63 -16.56
CA CYS A 128 15.48 -13.48 -15.44
C CYS A 128 16.94 -13.69 -15.83
N SER A 129 17.77 -12.71 -15.53
CA SER A 129 19.23 -12.80 -15.52
C SER A 129 19.73 -12.78 -14.07
N GLY A 130 21.02 -12.55 -13.89
CA GLY A 130 21.66 -12.62 -12.60
C GLY A 130 23.15 -12.38 -12.71
N TRP A 131 23.85 -12.71 -11.63
CA TRP A 131 25.29 -12.49 -11.55
C TRP A 131 26.03 -13.70 -10.99
N SER A 132 27.24 -13.90 -11.49
CA SER A 132 28.19 -14.86 -10.94
C SER A 132 29.07 -14.19 -9.87
N ASN A 133 29.43 -14.96 -8.85
CA ASN A 133 30.47 -14.66 -7.87
C ASN A 133 31.81 -15.35 -8.22
N ILE A 134 31.93 -15.96 -9.41
CA ILE A 134 33.12 -16.69 -9.83
C ILE A 134 34.04 -15.73 -10.60
N LYS A 135 35.28 -15.55 -10.11
CA LYS A 135 36.29 -14.69 -10.76
C LYS A 135 36.49 -15.10 -12.22
N GLN A 136 36.47 -14.13 -13.13
CA GLN A 136 36.81 -14.37 -14.53
C GLN A 136 38.34 -14.36 -14.75
N PRO A 137 38.90 -15.22 -15.63
CA PRO A 137 40.35 -15.35 -15.82
C PRO A 137 41.03 -14.04 -16.21
N GLU A 138 40.40 -13.26 -17.08
CA GLU A 138 40.92 -12.07 -17.75
C GLU A 138 40.92 -10.80 -16.88
N ARG A 139 40.35 -10.84 -15.67
CA ARG A 139 40.23 -9.66 -14.80
C ARG A 139 40.35 -9.98 -13.31
N PRO A 140 40.64 -8.98 -12.46
CA PRO A 140 40.58 -9.15 -11.00
C PRO A 140 39.18 -9.55 -10.53
N LYS A 141 39.12 -10.24 -9.39
CA LYS A 141 37.87 -10.57 -8.69
C LYS A 141 37.09 -9.29 -8.40
N GLN A 142 35.79 -9.30 -8.71
CA GLN A 142 34.90 -8.17 -8.41
C GLN A 142 34.27 -8.30 -7.03
N THR A 143 33.47 -7.28 -6.68
CA THR A 143 32.58 -7.36 -5.53
C THR A 143 31.64 -8.55 -5.63
N VAL A 144 31.10 -8.95 -4.49
CA VAL A 144 30.26 -10.15 -4.33
C VAL A 144 29.11 -10.15 -5.35
N PHE A 145 29.02 -11.23 -6.13
CA PHE A 145 28.12 -11.40 -7.28
C PHE A 145 28.21 -10.29 -8.34
N ARG A 146 29.41 -9.87 -8.77
CA ARG A 146 29.59 -8.92 -9.90
C ARG A 146 30.65 -9.37 -10.91
N ASP A 147 31.02 -10.66 -10.93
CA ASP A 147 32.07 -11.16 -11.81
C ASP A 147 31.61 -11.49 -13.22
N ALA A 148 30.35 -11.83 -13.43
CA ALA A 148 29.81 -11.97 -14.78
C ALA A 148 28.30 -11.86 -14.74
N ILE A 149 27.72 -11.36 -15.83
CA ILE A 149 26.27 -11.41 -16.04
C ILE A 149 25.93 -12.84 -16.49
N LEU A 150 24.92 -13.43 -15.86
CA LEU A 150 24.40 -14.72 -16.27
C LEU A 150 23.50 -14.56 -17.49
N ARG A 151 23.51 -15.56 -18.38
CA ARG A 151 22.54 -15.60 -19.48
C ARG A 151 21.12 -15.56 -18.93
N SER A 152 20.29 -14.75 -19.59
CA SER A 152 18.88 -14.63 -19.25
C SER A 152 18.13 -15.92 -19.55
N TRP A 153 17.20 -16.25 -18.66
CA TRP A 153 16.21 -17.30 -18.84
C TRP A 153 14.91 -16.66 -19.31
N VAL A 154 14.19 -17.36 -20.20
CA VAL A 154 12.79 -17.07 -20.51
C VAL A 154 11.98 -18.19 -19.88
N LEU A 155 11.13 -17.84 -18.92
CA LEU A 155 10.25 -18.77 -18.24
C LEU A 155 8.81 -18.45 -18.61
N ARG A 156 8.04 -19.47 -18.91
CA ARG A 156 6.66 -19.38 -19.38
C ARG A 156 5.87 -20.57 -18.86
#